data_AF-A0A2V6SZB1-F1
#
_entry.id   AF-A0A2V6SZB1-F1
#
_cell.length_a   1.000
_cell.length_b   1.000
_cell.length_c   1.000
_cell.angle_alpha   90.00
_cell.angle_beta   90.00
_cell.angle_gamma   90.00
#
_symmetry.space_group_name_H-M   'P 1'
#
loop_
_entity.id
_entity.type
_entity.pdbx_description
1 polymer ?
#
loop_
_entity_poly.entity_id
_entity_poly.type
_entity_poly.pdbx_seq_one_letter_code
_entity_poly.pdbx_strand_id
1 'polypeptide(L)'
;MLTPPAPEGTPIKGFPRIVGRVVDAVTGAPLPGASVWGGAGEGIADAEGRFGVGPVPPGGFLLVRMPGYQKLRLYPDRPDATIRLQAQTIKAAYLTYFGIGDREIRNRTLDLIEATELNAVVIDVKGDRALIPYRTTVPLALEAGAQGPVIIRDMYGLVADLKARHIYTIARIVAFKDTVLAHHRK
;
A
#
# COMPACT_ATOMS: atom_id res chain seq x y z
N MET A 1 28.21 38.71 -28.80
CA MET A 1 28.21 37.31 -28.32
C MET A 1 26.78 36.79 -28.42
N LEU A 2 26.47 36.03 -29.47
CA LEU A 2 25.16 35.40 -29.65
C LEU A 2 25.20 34.04 -28.95
N THR A 3 24.30 33.81 -28.00
CA THR A 3 24.12 32.54 -27.31
C THR A 3 23.80 31.44 -28.34
N PRO A 4 24.47 30.28 -28.32
CA PRO A 4 24.10 29.20 -29.23
C PRO A 4 22.66 28.74 -28.94
N PRO A 5 21.89 28.36 -29.97
CA PRO A 5 20.55 27.81 -29.76
C PRO A 5 20.64 26.54 -28.90
N ALA A 6 19.68 26.38 -28.00
CA ALA A 6 19.55 25.18 -27.19
C ALA A 6 19.55 23.94 -28.11
N PRO A 7 20.23 22.84 -27.74
CA PRO A 7 20.22 21.65 -28.56
C PRO A 7 18.77 21.18 -28.75
N GLU A 8 18.32 21.19 -30.00
CA GLU A 8 17.05 20.58 -30.39
C GLU A 8 17.06 19.14 -29.88
N GLY A 9 16.12 18.83 -28.98
CA GLY A 9 15.99 17.51 -28.40
C GLY A 9 15.89 16.49 -29.53
N THR A 10 16.91 15.64 -29.64
CA THR A 10 16.93 14.54 -30.60
C THR A 10 15.63 13.75 -30.44
N PRO A 11 14.89 13.45 -31.51
CA PRO A 11 13.73 12.58 -31.42
C PRO A 11 14.21 11.26 -30.80
N ILE A 12 13.73 10.99 -29.58
CA ILE A 12 14.15 9.81 -28.82
C ILE A 12 13.78 8.62 -29.68
N LYS A 13 14.79 7.94 -30.22
CA LYS A 13 14.63 6.74 -31.06
C LYS A 13 13.72 5.78 -30.29
N GLY A 14 12.49 5.63 -30.78
CA GLY A 14 11.33 5.31 -29.93
C GLY A 14 11.50 4.00 -29.17
N PHE A 15 11.55 4.08 -27.84
CA PHE A 15 11.50 2.86 -27.04
C PHE A 15 10.18 2.12 -27.32
N PRO A 16 10.17 0.78 -27.28
CA PRO A 16 8.99 0.02 -27.65
C PRO A 16 7.81 0.38 -26.75
N ARG A 17 6.63 0.52 -27.36
CA ARG A 17 5.38 0.48 -26.64
C ARG A 17 5.13 -0.98 -26.23
N ILE A 18 4.78 -1.20 -24.97
CA ILE A 18 4.36 -2.50 -24.48
C ILE A 18 2.84 -2.58 -24.57
N VAL A 19 2.34 -3.60 -25.23
CA VAL A 19 0.92 -3.93 -25.33
C VAL A 19 0.69 -5.31 -24.74
N GLY A 20 -0.54 -5.61 -24.35
CA GLY A 20 -0.76 -6.88 -23.69
C GLY A 20 -2.16 -7.03 -23.14
N ARG A 21 -2.32 -8.03 -22.27
CA ARG A 21 -3.53 -8.23 -21.49
C ARG A 21 -3.20 -8.37 -20.01
N VAL A 22 -4.06 -7.84 -19.17
CA VAL A 22 -4.07 -8.12 -17.73
C VAL A 22 -5.22 -9.07 -17.44
N VAL A 23 -4.90 -10.19 -16.79
CA VAL A 23 -5.87 -11.24 -16.44
C VAL A 23 -5.68 -11.67 -15.00
N ASP A 24 -6.73 -12.22 -14.40
CA ASP A 24 -6.65 -12.90 -13.11
C ASP A 24 -5.80 -14.16 -13.26
N ALA A 25 -4.90 -14.39 -12.29
CA ALA A 25 -3.93 -15.47 -12.36
C ALA A 25 -4.56 -16.87 -12.23
N VAL A 26 -5.73 -16.99 -11.57
CA VAL A 26 -6.38 -18.26 -11.26
C VAL A 26 -7.46 -18.60 -12.29
N THR A 27 -8.38 -17.67 -12.52
CA THR A 27 -9.55 -17.82 -13.41
C THR A 27 -9.21 -17.53 -14.86
N GLY A 28 -8.15 -16.77 -15.14
CA GLY A 28 -7.80 -16.28 -16.47
C GLY A 28 -8.76 -15.22 -17.02
N ALA A 29 -9.71 -14.73 -16.22
CA ALA A 29 -10.64 -13.70 -16.61
C ALA A 29 -9.92 -12.37 -16.90
N PRO A 30 -10.36 -11.57 -17.89
CA PRO A 30 -9.80 -10.25 -18.13
C PRO A 30 -10.04 -9.33 -16.93
N LEU A 31 -9.07 -8.43 -16.65
CA LEU A 31 -9.14 -7.46 -15.56
C LEU A 31 -9.31 -6.03 -16.11
N PRO A 32 -10.55 -5.62 -16.44
CA PRO A 32 -10.82 -4.25 -16.86
C PRO A 32 -10.51 -3.25 -15.75
N GLY A 33 -9.96 -2.10 -16.13
CA GLY A 33 -9.56 -1.05 -15.18
C GLY A 33 -8.20 -1.28 -14.52
N ALA A 34 -7.52 -2.40 -14.80
CA ALA A 34 -6.16 -2.60 -14.32
C ALA A 34 -5.23 -1.52 -14.89
N SER A 35 -4.49 -0.86 -14.01
CA SER A 35 -3.53 0.18 -14.33
C SER A 35 -2.16 -0.46 -14.59
N VAL A 36 -1.61 -0.24 -15.77
CA VAL A 36 -0.24 -0.64 -16.14
C VAL A 36 0.58 0.62 -16.35
N TRP A 37 1.51 0.88 -15.45
CA TRP A 37 2.43 2.01 -15.54
C TRP A 37 3.80 1.54 -16.05
N GLY A 38 4.43 2.29 -16.93
CA GLY A 38 5.73 1.93 -17.50
C GLY A 38 6.38 3.09 -18.25
N GLY A 39 7.67 3.34 -17.97
CA GLY A 39 8.39 4.48 -18.54
C GLY A 39 7.77 5.80 -18.08
N ALA A 40 7.28 6.60 -19.02
CA ALA A 40 6.62 7.88 -18.74
C ALA A 40 5.08 7.83 -18.81
N GLY A 41 4.49 6.65 -19.05
CA GLY A 41 3.06 6.52 -19.34
C GLY A 41 2.32 5.51 -18.46
N GLU A 42 0.99 5.62 -18.49
CA GLU A 42 0.04 4.68 -17.89
C GLU A 42 -0.95 4.21 -18.96
N GLY A 43 -1.19 2.91 -19.03
CA GLY A 43 -2.26 2.31 -19.81
C GLY A 43 -3.28 1.68 -18.87
N ILE A 44 -4.57 1.91 -19.13
CA ILE A 44 -5.67 1.24 -18.43
C ILE A 44 -6.18 0.09 -19.28
N ALA A 45 -6.37 -1.06 -18.67
CA ALA A 45 -6.90 -2.25 -19.33
C ALA A 45 -8.39 -2.10 -19.70
N ASP A 46 -8.74 -2.45 -20.94
CA ASP A 46 -10.12 -2.42 -21.46
C ASP A 46 -10.98 -3.59 -20.96
N ALA A 47 -12.21 -3.72 -21.48
CA ALA A 47 -13.16 -4.78 -21.13
C ALA A 47 -12.61 -6.20 -21.36
N GLU A 48 -11.71 -6.37 -22.33
CA GLU A 48 -11.02 -7.64 -22.60
C GLU A 48 -9.64 -7.74 -21.94
N GLY A 49 -9.36 -6.82 -21.00
CA GLY A 49 -8.12 -6.72 -20.24
C GLY A 49 -6.95 -6.18 -21.07
N ARG A 50 -7.16 -5.72 -22.30
CA ARG A 50 -6.06 -5.26 -23.16
C ARG A 50 -5.55 -3.90 -22.71
N PHE A 51 -4.24 -3.72 -22.70
CA PHE A 51 -3.60 -2.45 -22.36
C PHE A 51 -2.52 -2.11 -23.39
N GLY A 52 -2.11 -0.84 -23.39
CA GLY A 52 -0.88 -0.41 -24.06
C GLY A 52 -0.23 0.75 -23.32
N VAL A 53 1.05 0.62 -22.98
CA VAL A 53 1.84 1.56 -22.16
C VAL A 53 3.22 1.78 -22.78
N GLY A 54 3.85 2.92 -22.48
CA GLY A 54 5.20 3.28 -22.95
C GLY A 54 5.22 4.58 -23.73
N PRO A 55 6.36 4.93 -24.36
CA PRO A 55 7.59 4.14 -24.54
C PRO A 55 8.24 3.68 -23.22
N VAL A 56 8.68 2.41 -23.14
CA VAL A 56 9.39 1.84 -21.98
C VAL A 56 10.86 1.59 -22.34
N PRO A 57 11.84 2.26 -21.70
CA PRO A 57 13.26 2.03 -21.99
C PRO A 57 13.71 0.58 -21.73
N PRO A 58 14.75 0.08 -22.42
CA PRO A 58 15.38 -1.20 -22.10
C PRO A 58 15.78 -1.28 -20.63
N GLY A 59 15.43 -2.38 -19.95
CA GLY A 59 15.62 -2.53 -18.50
C GLY A 59 14.61 -1.77 -17.63
N GLY A 60 13.67 -1.05 -18.24
CA GLY A 60 12.53 -0.46 -17.55
C GLY A 60 11.57 -1.54 -17.02
N PHE A 61 10.83 -1.22 -15.96
CA PHE A 61 9.82 -2.10 -15.39
C PHE A 61 8.41 -1.61 -15.69
N LEU A 62 7.46 -2.54 -15.67
CA LEU A 62 6.04 -2.24 -15.57
C LEU A 62 5.59 -2.37 -14.12
N LEU A 63 4.69 -1.48 -13.72
CA LEU A 63 3.98 -1.54 -12.45
C LEU A 63 2.50 -1.71 -12.70
N VAL A 64 1.97 -2.84 -12.27
CA VAL A 64 0.59 -3.22 -12.54
C VAL A 64 -0.20 -3.21 -11.25
N ARG A 65 -1.37 -2.55 -11.27
CA ARG A 65 -2.23 -2.34 -10.11
C ARG A 65 -3.68 -2.59 -10.49
N MET A 66 -4.40 -3.28 -9.61
CA MET A 66 -5.84 -3.44 -9.67
C MET A 66 -6.35 -3.54 -8.23
N PRO A 67 -7.38 -2.77 -7.83
CA PRO A 67 -7.99 -2.92 -6.50
C PRO A 67 -8.40 -4.38 -6.24
N GLY A 68 -8.04 -4.91 -5.08
CA GLY A 68 -8.28 -6.31 -4.73
C GLY A 68 -7.24 -7.31 -5.27
N TYR A 69 -6.17 -6.85 -5.93
CA TYR A 69 -5.08 -7.68 -6.45
C TYR A 69 -3.73 -7.23 -5.92
N GLN A 70 -2.79 -8.18 -5.85
CA GLN A 70 -1.41 -7.90 -5.50
C GLN A 70 -0.77 -7.03 -6.59
N LYS A 71 -0.14 -5.94 -6.15
CA LYS A 71 0.66 -5.08 -7.02
C LYS A 71 1.82 -5.89 -7.59
N LEU A 72 1.95 -5.89 -8.92
CA LEU A 72 3.01 -6.63 -9.61
C LEU A 72 4.01 -5.65 -10.24
N ARG A 73 5.29 -5.86 -9.95
CA ARG A 73 6.40 -5.23 -10.67
C ARG A 73 7.09 -6.28 -11.53
N LEU A 74 7.18 -6.05 -12.84
CA LEU A 74 7.80 -6.99 -13.77
C LEU A 74 8.66 -6.25 -14.81
N TYR A 75 9.60 -6.95 -15.42
CA TYR A 75 10.44 -6.44 -16.51
C TYR A 75 9.94 -7.11 -17.79
N PRO A 76 9.40 -6.35 -18.76
CA PRO A 76 8.89 -6.95 -19.98
C PRO A 76 10.04 -7.38 -20.89
N ASP A 77 10.14 -8.69 -21.15
CA ASP A 77 11.15 -9.24 -22.08
C ASP A 77 10.73 -9.11 -23.55
N ARG A 78 9.44 -8.84 -23.80
CA ARG A 78 8.81 -8.71 -25.12
C ARG A 78 7.75 -7.60 -25.13
N PRO A 79 7.48 -6.98 -26.29
CA PRO A 79 6.49 -5.91 -26.42
C PRO A 79 5.04 -6.39 -26.23
N ASP A 80 4.77 -7.69 -26.31
CA ASP A 80 3.48 -8.31 -26.06
C ASP A 80 3.50 -9.13 -24.75
N ALA A 81 2.78 -8.70 -23.71
CA ALA A 81 2.80 -9.38 -22.41
C ALA A 81 1.39 -9.76 -21.92
N THR A 82 1.19 -11.04 -21.57
CA THR A 82 0.04 -11.42 -20.73
C THR A 82 0.48 -11.35 -19.27
N ILE A 83 -0.06 -10.37 -18.58
CA ILE A 83 0.22 -10.09 -17.17
C ILE A 83 -0.84 -10.78 -16.33
N ARG A 84 -0.42 -11.64 -15.42
CA ARG A 84 -1.30 -12.36 -14.50
C ARG A 84 -1.23 -11.74 -13.12
N LEU A 85 -2.33 -11.17 -12.63
CA LEU A 85 -2.41 -10.63 -11.27
C LEU A 85 -3.03 -11.65 -10.33
N GLN A 86 -2.43 -11.81 -9.15
CA GLN A 86 -3.02 -12.62 -8.10
C GLN A 86 -3.98 -11.78 -7.27
N ALA A 87 -5.20 -12.27 -7.06
CA ALA A 87 -6.13 -11.66 -6.13
C ALA A 87 -5.50 -11.61 -4.72
N GLN A 88 -5.70 -10.48 -4.03
CA GLN A 88 -5.19 -10.25 -2.69
C GLN A 88 -6.37 -10.23 -1.71
N THR A 89 -6.67 -11.37 -1.11
CA THR A 89 -7.65 -11.47 -0.02
C THR A 89 -6.99 -11.15 1.31
N ILE A 90 -7.47 -10.13 2.00
CA ILE A 90 -6.99 -9.73 3.32
C ILE A 90 -7.96 -10.26 4.39
N LYS A 91 -7.44 -11.06 5.32
CA LYS A 91 -8.18 -11.57 6.48
C LYS A 91 -7.46 -11.10 7.74
N ALA A 92 -8.07 -10.14 8.44
CA ALA A 92 -7.40 -9.40 9.49
C ALA A 92 -8.00 -9.64 10.88
N ALA A 93 -7.14 -9.77 11.88
CA ALA A 93 -7.54 -9.66 13.28
C ALA A 93 -7.53 -8.18 13.71
N TYR A 94 -8.57 -7.71 14.40
CA TYR A 94 -8.62 -6.35 14.93
C TYR A 94 -8.08 -6.29 16.35
N LEU A 95 -7.09 -5.43 16.56
CA LEU A 95 -6.45 -5.17 17.84
C LEU A 95 -6.66 -3.72 18.25
N THR A 96 -7.38 -3.52 19.34
CA THR A 96 -7.46 -2.23 20.02
C THR A 96 -6.09 -1.83 20.55
N TYR A 97 -5.92 -0.57 20.96
CA TYR A 97 -4.68 -0.13 21.60
C TYR A 97 -4.37 -0.87 22.91
N PHE A 98 -5.37 -1.41 23.61
CA PHE A 98 -5.17 -2.34 24.73
C PHE A 98 -4.69 -3.70 24.24
N GLY A 99 -5.34 -4.26 23.21
CA GLY A 99 -5.01 -5.57 22.67
C GLY A 99 -3.60 -5.65 22.07
N ILE A 100 -3.19 -4.62 21.32
CA ILE A 100 -1.82 -4.55 20.80
C ILE A 100 -0.79 -4.20 21.89
N GLY A 101 -1.20 -3.51 22.97
CA GLY A 101 -0.35 -3.26 24.13
C GLY A 101 -0.07 -4.51 24.96
N ASP A 102 -1.03 -5.43 25.03
CA ASP A 102 -0.95 -6.67 25.80
C ASP A 102 -0.15 -7.76 25.08
N ARG A 103 0.83 -8.35 25.77
CA ARG A 103 1.72 -9.36 25.17
C ARG A 103 1.02 -10.68 24.91
N GLU A 104 0.12 -11.10 25.79
CA GLU A 104 -0.59 -12.37 25.68
C GLU A 104 -1.59 -12.33 24.51
N ILE A 105 -2.35 -11.24 24.40
CA ILE A 105 -3.28 -11.02 23.27
C ILE A 105 -2.52 -10.98 21.95
N ARG A 106 -1.38 -10.27 21.89
CA ARG A 106 -0.53 -10.26 20.70
C ARG A 106 -0.06 -11.66 20.31
N ASN A 107 0.50 -12.42 21.25
CA ASN A 107 1.02 -13.75 20.97
C ASN A 107 -0.08 -14.67 20.45
N ARG A 108 -1.25 -14.71 21.10
CA ARG A 108 -2.40 -15.49 20.60
C ARG A 108 -2.85 -15.07 19.20
N THR A 109 -2.76 -13.78 18.88
CA THR A 109 -3.10 -13.29 17.54
C THR A 109 -2.08 -13.75 16.50
N LEU A 110 -0.80 -13.77 16.86
CA LEU A 110 0.26 -14.31 16.00
C LEU A 110 0.08 -15.82 15.80
N ASP A 111 -0.22 -16.57 16.86
CA ASP A 111 -0.49 -18.01 16.78
C ASP A 111 -1.67 -18.30 15.83
N LEU A 112 -2.74 -17.49 15.90
CA LEU A 112 -3.87 -17.60 14.96
C LEU A 112 -3.49 -17.28 13.52
N ILE A 113 -2.62 -16.28 13.30
CA ILE A 113 -2.11 -15.94 11.96
C ILE A 113 -1.26 -17.09 11.40
N GLU A 114 -0.43 -17.72 12.22
CA GLU A 114 0.41 -18.85 11.80
C GLU A 114 -0.42 -20.12 11.53
N ALA A 115 -1.53 -20.32 12.26
CA ALA A 115 -2.34 -21.53 12.18
C ALA A 115 -3.52 -21.46 11.19
N THR A 116 -3.83 -20.28 10.63
CA THR A 116 -5.03 -20.08 9.81
C THR A 116 -4.73 -19.28 8.54
N GLU A 117 -5.76 -18.90 7.78
CA GLU A 117 -5.63 -18.04 6.60
C GLU A 117 -5.62 -16.54 6.92
N LEU A 118 -5.63 -16.16 8.21
CA LEU A 118 -5.39 -14.80 8.65
C LEU A 118 -3.99 -14.34 8.19
N ASN A 119 -3.92 -13.13 7.65
CA ASN A 119 -2.67 -12.59 7.08
C ASN A 119 -2.44 -11.11 7.40
N ALA A 120 -3.28 -10.55 8.26
CA ALA A 120 -3.28 -9.12 8.54
C ALA A 120 -3.69 -8.81 9.97
N VAL A 121 -3.33 -7.62 10.42
CA VAL A 121 -3.80 -7.03 11.67
C VAL A 121 -4.27 -5.61 11.43
N VAL A 122 -5.40 -5.26 12.04
CA VAL A 122 -5.87 -3.87 12.15
C VAL A 122 -5.46 -3.36 13.53
N ILE A 123 -4.65 -2.32 13.60
CA ILE A 123 -4.10 -1.77 14.84
C ILE A 123 -4.63 -0.36 15.05
N ASP A 124 -5.19 -0.08 16.22
CA ASP A 124 -5.51 1.29 16.64
C ASP A 124 -4.24 2.14 16.78
N VAL A 125 -4.05 3.05 15.84
CA VAL A 125 -3.05 4.14 15.91
C VAL A 125 -3.66 5.36 16.59
N LYS A 126 -4.97 5.56 16.43
CA LYS A 126 -5.78 6.46 17.26
C LYS A 126 -7.15 5.83 17.48
N GLY A 127 -7.43 5.48 18.74
CA GLY A 127 -8.66 4.79 19.13
C GLY A 127 -9.88 5.71 19.18
N ASP A 128 -11.04 5.14 19.49
CA ASP A 128 -12.32 5.85 19.58
C ASP A 128 -12.48 6.73 20.82
N ARG A 129 -11.56 6.61 21.79
CA ARG A 129 -11.37 7.55 22.91
C ARG A 129 -10.44 8.72 22.55
N ALA A 130 -10.08 8.85 21.26
CA ALA A 130 -9.16 9.85 20.74
C ALA A 130 -7.70 9.76 21.24
N LEU A 131 -7.33 8.61 21.81
CA LEU A 131 -6.00 8.43 22.40
C LEU A 131 -5.04 7.75 21.42
N ILE A 132 -3.78 8.18 21.47
CA ILE A 132 -2.67 7.68 20.68
C ILE A 132 -1.79 6.80 21.57
N PRO A 133 -1.55 5.51 21.22
CA PRO A 133 -0.90 4.56 22.11
C PRO A 133 0.61 4.46 21.91
N TYR A 134 1.24 5.51 21.38
CA TYR A 134 2.69 5.60 21.20
C TYR A 134 3.15 7.04 21.46
N ARG A 135 4.47 7.22 21.59
CA ARG A 135 5.07 8.55 21.75
C ARG A 135 4.93 9.37 20.46
N THR A 136 3.80 10.04 20.32
CA THR A 136 3.53 10.95 19.20
C THR A 136 4.39 12.21 19.29
N THR A 137 4.79 12.74 18.14
CA THR A 137 5.50 14.02 17.98
C THR A 137 4.60 15.10 17.35
N VAL A 138 3.31 14.80 17.14
CA VAL A 138 2.35 15.75 16.54
C VAL A 138 2.02 16.84 17.57
N PRO A 139 2.38 18.13 17.35
CA PRO A 139 2.22 19.19 18.36
C PRO A 139 0.80 19.33 18.88
N LEU A 140 -0.20 19.42 17.99
CA LEU A 140 -1.61 19.54 18.35
C LEU A 140 -2.12 18.36 19.20
N ALA A 141 -1.58 17.15 18.99
CA ALA A 141 -1.98 15.99 19.79
C ALA A 141 -1.38 16.04 21.20
N LEU A 142 -0.18 16.60 21.34
CA LEU A 142 0.46 16.82 22.65
C LEU A 142 -0.27 17.93 23.41
N GLU A 143 -0.54 19.05 22.74
CA GLU A 143 -1.28 20.21 23.31
C GLU A 143 -2.68 19.82 23.76
N ALA A 144 -3.38 18.99 22.98
CA ALA A 144 -4.72 18.51 23.32
C ALA A 144 -4.72 17.43 24.41
N GLY A 145 -3.57 16.85 24.78
CA GLY A 145 -3.49 15.77 25.77
C GLY A 145 -3.94 14.41 25.23
N ALA A 146 -3.74 14.13 23.94
CA ALA A 146 -4.19 12.91 23.27
C ALA A 146 -3.31 11.67 23.51
N GLN A 147 -2.34 11.72 24.43
CA GLN A 147 -1.55 10.55 24.79
C GLN A 147 -2.34 9.64 25.72
N GLY A 148 -2.47 8.36 25.34
CA GLY A 148 -3.25 7.39 26.10
C GLY A 148 -2.55 6.85 27.35
N PRO A 149 -3.30 6.21 28.27
CA PRO A 149 -2.71 5.54 29.44
C PRO A 149 -1.87 4.32 29.07
N VAL A 150 -2.13 3.72 27.90
CA VAL A 150 -1.33 2.63 27.34
C VAL A 150 -0.37 3.21 26.32
N ILE A 151 0.94 3.12 26.61
CA ILE A 151 2.00 3.53 25.70
C ILE A 151 2.83 2.31 25.30
N ILE A 152 2.73 1.95 24.02
CA ILE A 152 3.59 0.98 23.38
C ILE A 152 4.96 1.65 23.21
N ARG A 153 5.93 1.17 23.98
CA ARG A 153 7.27 1.78 24.09
C ARG A 153 8.01 1.79 22.76
N ASP A 154 7.92 0.70 22.02
CA ASP A 154 8.56 0.52 20.71
C ASP A 154 7.54 0.12 19.65
N MET A 155 6.75 1.11 19.21
CA MET A 155 5.79 0.91 18.13
C MET A 155 6.47 0.61 16.79
N TYR A 156 7.64 1.22 16.54
CA TYR A 156 8.38 1.02 15.29
C TYR A 156 8.91 -0.41 15.18
N GLY A 157 9.54 -0.93 16.23
CA GLY A 157 10.00 -2.32 16.30
C GLY A 157 8.85 -3.32 16.20
N LEU A 158 7.71 -3.06 16.87
CA LEU A 158 6.52 -3.90 16.75
C LEU A 158 6.00 -3.98 15.31
N VAL A 159 5.88 -2.84 14.62
CA VAL A 159 5.42 -2.83 13.22
C VAL A 159 6.45 -3.46 12.29
N ALA A 160 7.75 -3.30 12.57
CA ALA A 160 8.82 -3.93 11.80
C ALA A 160 8.79 -5.45 11.93
N ASP A 161 8.61 -6.01 13.14
CA ASP A 161 8.48 -7.45 13.37
C ASP A 161 7.27 -8.04 12.63
N LEU A 162 6.11 -7.40 12.70
CA LEU A 162 4.92 -7.82 11.94
C LEU A 162 5.18 -7.84 10.43
N LYS A 163 5.84 -6.81 9.89
CA LYS A 163 6.19 -6.75 8.46
C LYS A 163 7.22 -7.80 8.06
N ALA A 164 8.21 -8.07 8.91
CA ALA A 164 9.21 -9.11 8.68
C ALA A 164 8.58 -10.51 8.60
N ARG A 165 7.48 -10.72 9.32
CA ARG A 165 6.64 -11.94 9.26
C ARG A 165 5.65 -11.95 8.10
N HIS A 166 5.74 -10.99 7.17
CA HIS A 166 4.81 -10.83 6.05
C HIS A 166 3.34 -10.60 6.45
N ILE A 167 3.10 -10.09 7.66
CA ILE A 167 1.76 -9.74 8.14
C ILE A 167 1.39 -8.34 7.63
N TYR A 168 0.25 -8.23 6.96
CA TYR A 168 -0.23 -6.95 6.45
C TYR A 168 -0.79 -6.08 7.58
N THR A 169 -0.19 -4.90 7.78
CA THR A 169 -0.54 -4.00 8.90
C THR A 169 -1.45 -2.87 8.43
N ILE A 170 -2.63 -2.75 9.06
CA ILE A 170 -3.64 -1.73 8.76
C ILE A 170 -3.75 -0.79 9.95
N ALA A 171 -3.42 0.48 9.76
CA ALA A 171 -3.56 1.51 10.78
C ALA A 171 -5.00 2.00 10.86
N ARG A 172 -5.67 1.78 11.99
CA ARG A 172 -6.98 2.36 12.30
C ARG A 172 -6.80 3.70 13.00
N ILE A 173 -7.36 4.74 12.40
CA ILE A 173 -7.36 6.11 12.92
C ILE A 173 -8.80 6.59 12.95
N VAL A 174 -9.38 6.70 14.15
CA VAL A 174 -10.72 7.28 14.30
C VAL A 174 -10.65 8.78 14.06
N ALA A 175 -11.42 9.31 13.11
CA ALA A 175 -11.36 10.73 12.75
C ALA A 175 -12.29 11.60 13.62
N PHE A 176 -13.62 11.42 13.50
CA PHE A 176 -14.61 12.37 14.03
C PHE A 176 -15.02 12.16 15.49
N LYS A 177 -14.97 10.93 16.00
CA LYS A 177 -15.19 10.65 17.43
C LYS A 177 -13.91 10.99 18.20
N ASP A 178 -13.57 12.27 18.19
CA ASP A 178 -12.38 12.83 18.83
C ASP A 178 -12.78 13.79 19.96
N THR A 179 -13.07 13.21 21.13
CA THR A 179 -13.47 14.00 22.31
C THR A 179 -12.31 14.87 22.81
N VAL A 180 -11.07 14.39 22.71
CA VAL A 180 -9.89 15.10 23.21
C VAL A 180 -9.70 16.42 22.46
N LEU A 181 -9.65 16.39 21.14
CA LEU A 181 -9.49 17.59 20.31
C LEU A 181 -10.73 18.50 20.43
N ALA A 182 -11.93 17.91 20.48
CA ALA A 182 -13.16 18.68 20.63
C ALA A 182 -13.20 19.48 21.94
N HIS A 183 -12.69 18.93 23.05
CA HIS A 183 -12.59 19.65 24.32
C HIS A 183 -11.47 20.69 24.34
N HIS A 184 -10.35 20.43 23.66
CA HIS A 184 -9.22 21.36 23.58
C HIS A 184 -9.52 22.63 22.78
N ARG A 185 -10.45 22.56 21.81
CA ARG A 185 -10.84 23.70 20.96
C ARG A 185 -12.02 24.52 21.48
N LYS A 186 -12.48 24.25 22.72
CA LYS A 186 -13.51 25.07 23.38
C LYS A 186 -12.89 26.29 24.02
#